data_AF-A0A960M5M4-F1
#
_entry.id   AF-A0A960M5M4-F1
#
_cell.length_a   1.000
_cell.length_b   1.000
_cell.length_c   1.000
_cell.angle_alpha   90.00
_cell.angle_beta   90.00
_cell.angle_gamma   90.00
#
_symmetry.space_group_name_H-M   'P 1'
#
loop_
_entity.id
_entity.type
_entity.pdbx_description
1 polymer ?
#
loop_
_entity_poly.entity_id
_entity_poly.type
_entity_poly.pdbx_seq_one_letter_code
_entity_poly.pdbx_strand_id
1 'polypeptide(L)'
;MGLFKTVSAGGQTWAHGMRMTRQVIRIIVLISLAAGLSSLGYFLYQQPKENYKAFYYLTKAKISLDEKVEVRRDSWNKIKRYPTKTEKKKNTKTPITKENEITFYSEQLDSYKNKMIEIDKKQVIDICEKRIRFFIAEGVEASKTAGKVALAFFALSLVFFLIRGKKTGQKKHLSGFQLTAPWKLKWRLRLTCKASDIEVGGVPLVKNSESQHLLITGSTGSGKTNCLRQLLMQIRDRGERAIIVDTTGSFVSEFYREKKDFLFNPYDVRSEEWNPWCECENLDFEKLAYGFIPSHIERSDEFFSDAARAIFKASLEQRAANKNFSIEDLLQELLRSDNETLLKALTNTDAAVYLDPKGERTTASIRSTLNNFVSHLRPLKETKNPFSVRKWVLSGQKDSWLFLASDPTKRESLKVLLSVWFGSALSAVKERGFSKENEKIWLIADELYSLQKLEYLKDSLAEMRKYNGCLVLATQNLSQIDEIYGVHAARSMIDQCGTKICFRQSETAIAKRMASFFGEVHMKETQEGISYGANEIRDGVTLSSVERVRPTVSHTDFQSLKNLQAYLKLPENLPPTKIHFRYLKESHIAESYIEDPEALERKRRLLREQEKEKSSPKKEIEEPNMH
;
A
#
# COMPACT_ATOMS: atom_id res chain seq x y z
N MET A 1 -19.53 -35.50 21.32
CA MET A 1 -19.75 -35.57 19.85
C MET A 1 -18.72 -34.81 19.01
N GLY A 2 -18.20 -33.64 19.43
CA GLY A 2 -17.22 -32.87 18.65
C GLY A 2 -15.89 -33.60 18.38
N LEU A 3 -15.27 -34.20 19.40
CA LEU A 3 -13.96 -34.86 19.30
C LEU A 3 -13.96 -36.04 18.30
N PHE A 4 -14.99 -36.89 18.34
CA PHE A 4 -15.15 -38.01 17.42
C PHE A 4 -15.32 -37.56 15.97
N LYS A 5 -16.01 -36.44 15.74
CA LYS A 5 -16.21 -35.86 14.41
C LYS A 5 -14.91 -35.25 13.86
N THR A 6 -14.09 -34.65 14.72
CA THR A 6 -12.77 -34.13 14.35
C THR A 6 -11.76 -35.25 14.07
N VAL A 7 -11.77 -36.32 14.87
CA VAL A 7 -10.91 -37.50 14.69
C VAL A 7 -11.31 -38.28 13.44
N SER A 8 -12.61 -38.47 13.19
CA SER A 8 -13.07 -39.17 11.98
C SER A 8 -12.81 -38.37 10.71
N ALA A 9 -13.04 -37.05 10.72
CA ALA A 9 -12.75 -36.18 9.58
C ALA A 9 -11.23 -36.08 9.28
N GLY A 10 -10.40 -35.95 10.33
CA GLY A 10 -8.94 -35.96 10.18
C GLY A 10 -8.40 -37.31 9.72
N GLY A 11 -8.95 -38.41 10.24
CA GLY A 11 -8.57 -39.77 9.85
C GLY A 11 -8.94 -40.10 8.41
N GLN A 12 -10.14 -39.70 7.95
CA GLN A 12 -10.61 -39.93 6.58
C GLN A 12 -9.79 -39.16 5.54
N THR A 13 -9.46 -37.91 5.82
CA THR A 13 -8.63 -37.08 4.92
C THR A 13 -7.21 -37.63 4.80
N TRP A 14 -6.61 -38.07 5.90
CA TRP A 14 -5.29 -38.73 5.89
C TRP A 14 -5.31 -40.07 5.15
N ALA A 15 -6.31 -40.92 5.41
CA ALA A 15 -6.47 -42.20 4.73
C ALA A 15 -6.71 -42.03 3.21
N HIS A 16 -7.48 -41.02 2.81
CA HIS A 16 -7.65 -40.66 1.40
C HIS A 16 -6.33 -40.19 0.77
N GLY A 17 -5.56 -39.34 1.46
CA GLY A 17 -4.23 -38.91 1.01
C GLY A 17 -3.26 -40.08 0.78
N MET A 18 -3.25 -41.07 1.68
CA MET A 18 -2.47 -42.30 1.50
C MET A 18 -2.98 -43.17 0.33
N ARG A 19 -4.29 -43.26 0.12
CA ARG A 19 -4.86 -44.00 -1.00
C ARG A 19 -4.49 -43.36 -2.35
N MET A 20 -4.61 -42.04 -2.46
CA MET A 20 -4.25 -41.30 -3.68
C MET A 20 -2.75 -41.37 -3.98
N THR A 21 -1.89 -41.23 -2.97
CA THR A 21 -0.43 -41.39 -3.16
C THR A 21 -0.08 -42.81 -3.61
N ARG A 22 -0.72 -43.85 -3.05
CA ARG A 22 -0.56 -45.23 -3.50
C ARG A 22 -1.01 -45.43 -4.95
N GLN A 23 -2.10 -44.80 -5.38
CA GLN A 23 -2.56 -44.85 -6.78
C GLN A 23 -1.56 -44.18 -7.74
N VAL A 24 -1.07 -42.98 -7.40
CA VAL A 24 -0.07 -42.27 -8.22
C VAL A 24 1.21 -43.09 -8.34
N ILE A 25 1.71 -43.65 -7.23
CA ILE A 25 2.89 -44.52 -7.25
C ILE A 25 2.64 -45.77 -8.12
N ARG A 26 1.48 -46.40 -8.01
CA ARG A 26 1.11 -47.55 -8.88
C ARG A 26 1.14 -47.18 -10.36
N ILE A 27 0.58 -46.02 -10.75
CA ILE A 27 0.60 -45.54 -12.13
C ILE A 27 2.04 -45.29 -12.60
N ILE A 28 2.86 -44.64 -11.79
CA ILE A 28 4.28 -44.39 -12.10
C ILE A 28 5.03 -45.72 -12.31
N VAL A 29 4.81 -46.70 -11.42
CA VAL A 29 5.42 -48.04 -11.53
C VAL A 29 4.97 -48.74 -12.82
N LEU A 30 3.68 -48.71 -13.16
CA LEU A 30 3.15 -49.33 -14.38
C LEU A 30 3.76 -48.70 -15.65
N ILE A 31 3.84 -47.37 -15.73
CA ILE A 31 4.47 -46.66 -16.85
C ILE A 31 5.95 -47.04 -16.97
N SER A 32 6.65 -47.09 -15.83
CA SER A 32 8.07 -47.43 -15.78
C SER A 32 8.35 -48.88 -16.21
N LEU A 33 7.50 -49.83 -15.77
CA LEU A 33 7.56 -51.22 -16.16
C LEU A 33 7.26 -51.41 -17.65
N ALA A 34 6.25 -50.70 -18.18
CA ALA A 34 5.93 -50.74 -19.61
C ALA A 34 7.10 -50.24 -20.47
N ALA A 35 7.77 -49.16 -20.05
CA ALA A 35 8.96 -48.64 -20.74
C ALA A 35 10.13 -49.64 -20.68
N GLY A 36 10.38 -50.25 -19.53
CA GLY A 36 11.39 -51.29 -19.35
C GLY A 36 11.12 -52.53 -20.21
N LEU A 37 9.89 -53.05 -20.18
CA LEU A 37 9.48 -54.19 -21.00
C LEU A 37 9.54 -53.89 -22.50
N SER A 38 9.18 -52.68 -22.92
CA SER A 38 9.30 -52.26 -24.33
C SER A 38 10.77 -52.19 -24.76
N SER A 39 11.66 -51.70 -23.89
CA SER A 39 13.10 -51.70 -24.15
C SER A 39 13.67 -53.12 -24.26
N LEU A 40 13.24 -54.03 -23.38
CA LEU A 40 13.65 -55.44 -23.43
C LEU A 40 13.08 -56.17 -24.65
N GLY A 41 11.82 -55.93 -24.98
CA GLY A 41 11.16 -56.47 -26.18
C GLY A 41 11.83 -56.00 -27.47
N TYR A 42 12.21 -54.73 -27.54
CA TYR A 42 12.99 -54.19 -28.67
C TYR A 42 14.34 -54.88 -28.81
N PHE A 43 15.04 -55.13 -27.69
CA PHE A 43 16.28 -55.90 -27.71
C PHE A 43 16.05 -57.33 -28.23
N LEU A 44 15.03 -58.05 -27.73
CA LEU A 44 14.71 -59.41 -28.17
C LEU A 44 14.30 -59.48 -29.64
N TYR A 45 13.65 -58.42 -30.14
CA TYR A 45 13.29 -58.29 -31.55
C TYR A 45 14.51 -58.11 -32.47
N GLN A 46 15.55 -57.39 -32.02
CA GLN A 46 16.79 -57.23 -32.79
C GLN A 46 17.67 -58.49 -32.83
N GLN A 47 17.37 -59.52 -32.04
CA GLN A 47 18.22 -60.69 -31.91
C GLN A 47 18.12 -61.62 -33.15
N PRO A 48 19.25 -62.14 -33.66
CA PRO A 48 19.25 -63.01 -34.84
C PRO A 48 18.37 -64.25 -34.66
N LYS A 49 17.62 -64.64 -35.72
CA LYS A 49 16.73 -65.82 -35.73
C LYS A 49 17.47 -67.12 -35.39
N GLU A 50 18.77 -67.15 -35.62
CA GLU A 50 19.69 -68.25 -35.32
C GLU A 50 19.76 -68.58 -33.83
N ASN A 51 19.58 -67.59 -32.94
CA ASN A 51 19.61 -67.82 -31.48
C ASN A 51 18.39 -68.64 -31.03
N TYR A 52 17.21 -68.36 -31.59
CA TYR A 52 16.00 -69.13 -31.36
C TYR A 52 16.07 -70.53 -31.99
N LYS A 53 16.66 -70.65 -33.19
CA LYS A 53 16.91 -71.95 -33.84
C LYS A 53 17.91 -72.82 -33.07
N ALA A 54 18.92 -72.22 -32.45
CA ALA A 54 19.85 -72.95 -31.59
C ALA A 54 19.13 -73.55 -30.36
N PHE A 55 18.13 -72.85 -29.81
CA PHE A 55 17.29 -73.37 -28.73
C PHE A 55 16.48 -74.58 -29.18
N TYR A 56 15.87 -74.52 -30.37
CA TYR A 56 15.14 -75.63 -30.98
C TYR A 56 16.02 -76.86 -31.26
N TYR A 57 17.24 -76.66 -31.78
CA TYR A 57 18.15 -77.79 -32.00
C TYR A 57 18.71 -78.37 -30.71
N LEU A 58 18.91 -77.56 -29.67
CA LEU A 58 19.29 -78.06 -28.34
C LEU A 58 18.19 -78.93 -27.74
N THR A 59 16.92 -78.50 -27.80
CA THR A 59 15.79 -79.30 -27.29
C THR A 59 15.62 -80.58 -28.10
N LYS A 60 15.69 -80.50 -29.44
CA LYS A 60 15.67 -81.68 -30.33
C LYS A 60 16.80 -82.67 -29.98
N ALA A 61 18.00 -82.18 -29.71
CA ALA A 61 19.14 -83.02 -29.32
C ALA A 61 18.99 -83.66 -27.92
N LYS A 62 18.40 -82.94 -26.95
CA LYS A 62 18.20 -83.44 -25.58
C LYS A 62 17.08 -84.48 -25.48
N ILE A 63 16.09 -84.42 -26.36
CA ILE A 63 14.94 -85.33 -26.39
C ILE A 63 15.19 -86.55 -27.31
N SER A 64 16.01 -86.40 -28.36
CA SER A 64 16.31 -87.49 -29.29
C SER A 64 17.06 -88.64 -28.62
N LEU A 65 16.61 -89.88 -28.90
CA LEU A 65 17.25 -91.12 -28.47
C LEU A 65 18.44 -91.52 -29.37
N ASP A 66 18.59 -90.89 -30.54
CA ASP A 66 19.63 -91.18 -31.52
C ASP A 66 20.95 -90.45 -31.20
N GLU A 67 22.08 -91.03 -31.63
CA GLU A 67 23.41 -90.40 -31.50
C GLU A 67 23.65 -89.26 -32.50
N LYS A 68 22.78 -89.13 -33.52
CA LYS A 68 22.84 -88.07 -34.53
C LYS A 68 21.55 -87.26 -34.57
N VAL A 69 21.68 -85.95 -34.72
CA VAL A 69 20.56 -85.01 -34.79
C VAL A 69 20.52 -84.37 -36.16
N GLU A 70 19.37 -84.48 -36.81
CA GLU A 70 19.15 -83.91 -38.13
C GLU A 70 18.87 -82.40 -38.05
N VAL A 71 19.70 -81.59 -38.72
CA VAL A 71 19.62 -80.11 -38.74
C VAL A 71 19.69 -79.57 -40.18
N ARG A 72 19.12 -78.38 -40.43
CA ARG A 72 19.21 -77.73 -41.75
C ARG A 72 20.60 -77.13 -41.95
N ARG A 73 21.27 -77.46 -43.06
CA ARG A 73 22.66 -77.06 -43.35
C ARG A 73 22.90 -75.55 -43.27
N ASP A 74 22.05 -74.71 -43.87
CA ASP A 74 22.21 -73.24 -43.81
C ASP A 74 22.04 -72.69 -42.38
N SER A 75 21.04 -73.19 -41.66
CA SER A 75 20.81 -72.77 -40.26
C SER A 75 21.95 -73.22 -39.36
N TRP A 76 22.48 -74.43 -39.58
CA TRP A 76 23.60 -74.97 -38.83
C TRP A 76 24.92 -74.25 -39.11
N ASN A 77 25.22 -73.90 -40.37
CA ASN A 77 26.39 -73.12 -40.74
C ASN A 77 26.38 -71.72 -40.09
N LYS A 78 25.20 -71.09 -40.01
CA LYS A 78 25.03 -69.80 -39.32
C LYS A 78 25.09 -69.93 -37.80
N ILE A 79 24.62 -71.05 -37.23
CA ILE A 79 24.72 -71.37 -35.80
C ILE A 79 26.19 -71.60 -35.40
N LYS A 80 26.96 -72.30 -36.25
CA LYS A 80 28.40 -72.57 -36.10
C LYS A 80 29.27 -71.32 -36.17
N ARG A 81 28.89 -70.33 -36.99
CA ARG A 81 29.57 -69.02 -37.05
C ARG A 81 29.33 -68.30 -35.72
N TYR A 82 30.27 -68.49 -34.81
CA TYR A 82 30.29 -67.91 -33.47
C TYR A 82 30.67 -66.43 -33.58
N PRO A 83 29.89 -65.46 -33.04
CA PRO A 83 30.33 -64.08 -33.02
C PRO A 83 31.42 -63.91 -31.95
N THR A 84 32.68 -63.77 -32.37
CA THR A 84 33.76 -63.31 -31.48
C THR A 84 33.58 -61.82 -31.18
N LYS A 85 33.83 -61.41 -29.92
CA LYS A 85 33.63 -60.04 -29.37
C LYS A 85 34.22 -58.89 -30.22
N THR A 86 35.08 -59.17 -31.19
CA THR A 86 35.83 -58.22 -32.01
C THR A 86 35.06 -57.62 -33.20
N GLU A 87 33.95 -58.22 -33.67
CA GLU A 87 33.25 -57.73 -34.89
C GLU A 87 32.16 -56.67 -34.63
N LYS A 88 31.69 -56.49 -33.39
CA LYS A 88 30.62 -55.51 -33.08
C LYS A 88 31.04 -54.03 -33.17
N LYS A 89 32.33 -53.70 -33.36
CA LYS A 89 32.80 -52.31 -33.49
C LYS A 89 32.71 -51.71 -34.90
N LYS A 90 32.39 -52.49 -35.95
CA LYS A 90 32.37 -51.99 -37.35
C LYS A 90 30.98 -51.64 -37.92
N ASN A 91 29.87 -52.06 -37.29
CA ASN A 91 28.52 -51.81 -37.83
C ASN A 91 27.80 -50.61 -37.19
N THR A 92 28.51 -49.50 -37.04
CA THR A 92 27.88 -48.18 -36.85
C THR A 92 28.46 -47.23 -37.88
N LYS A 93 27.61 -46.84 -38.85
CA LYS A 93 27.76 -45.81 -39.91
C LYS A 93 27.84 -46.39 -41.32
N THR A 94 26.71 -46.46 -42.03
CA THR A 94 26.37 -45.58 -43.18
C THR A 94 24.99 -45.94 -43.76
N PRO A 95 24.27 -44.98 -44.37
CA PRO A 95 22.88 -45.14 -44.80
C PRO A 95 22.77 -45.85 -46.16
N ILE A 96 21.61 -46.50 -46.32
CA ILE A 96 21.15 -47.27 -47.47
C ILE A 96 21.20 -46.42 -48.74
N THR A 97 21.94 -46.87 -49.76
CA THR A 97 21.72 -46.49 -51.15
C THR A 97 21.87 -47.71 -52.06
N LYS A 98 20.96 -47.78 -53.05
CA LYS A 98 20.88 -48.70 -54.20
C LYS A 98 20.18 -50.04 -53.99
N GLU A 99 18.85 -50.00 -54.13
CA GLU A 99 18.09 -51.06 -54.80
C GLU A 99 17.96 -50.70 -56.28
N ASN A 100 18.64 -51.47 -57.12
CA ASN A 100 18.18 -51.96 -58.41
C ASN A 100 19.32 -52.78 -59.02
N GLU A 101 19.27 -54.09 -58.81
CA GLU A 101 19.50 -55.12 -59.83
C GLU A 101 19.55 -56.50 -59.17
N ILE A 102 19.11 -57.50 -59.94
CA ILE A 102 19.18 -58.96 -59.73
C ILE A 102 17.87 -59.58 -59.21
N THR A 103 16.90 -59.61 -60.12
CA THR A 103 15.79 -60.56 -60.17
C THR A 103 16.15 -61.68 -61.16
N PHE A 104 17.20 -62.48 -60.92
CA PHE A 104 17.44 -63.71 -61.71
C PHE A 104 18.49 -64.66 -61.11
N TYR A 105 18.41 -65.05 -59.82
CA TYR A 105 19.26 -66.13 -59.25
C TYR A 105 18.66 -66.73 -57.95
N SER A 106 17.36 -67.02 -57.90
CA SER A 106 16.72 -67.54 -56.67
C SER A 106 16.47 -69.05 -56.65
N GLU A 107 16.33 -69.75 -57.77
CA GLU A 107 15.85 -71.15 -57.72
C GLU A 107 16.93 -72.23 -57.48
N GLN A 108 18.18 -72.03 -57.92
CA GLN A 108 19.24 -73.05 -57.72
C GLN A 108 19.92 -73.02 -56.34
N LEU A 109 19.86 -71.90 -55.61
CA LEU A 109 20.45 -71.80 -54.26
C LEU A 109 19.55 -72.39 -53.17
N ASP A 110 18.24 -72.46 -53.39
CA ASP A 110 17.29 -72.95 -52.38
C ASP A 110 17.36 -74.48 -52.18
N SER A 111 17.69 -75.23 -53.24
CA SER A 111 17.96 -76.68 -53.20
C SER A 111 19.14 -77.03 -52.27
N TYR A 112 20.19 -76.20 -52.22
CA TYR A 112 21.36 -76.42 -51.36
C TYR A 112 21.20 -75.88 -49.93
N LYS A 113 20.43 -74.80 -49.74
CA LYS A 113 20.22 -74.16 -48.43
C LYS A 113 19.34 -74.99 -47.49
N ASN A 114 18.37 -75.73 -48.03
CA ASN A 114 17.42 -76.54 -47.25
C ASN A 114 17.84 -78.01 -47.04
N LYS A 115 19.04 -78.41 -47.47
CA LYS A 115 19.54 -79.77 -47.28
C LYS A 115 19.67 -80.09 -45.78
N MET A 116 19.01 -81.16 -45.34
CA MET A 116 19.17 -81.70 -44.00
C MET A 116 20.50 -82.45 -43.89
N ILE A 117 21.21 -82.24 -42.78
CA ILE A 117 22.47 -82.90 -42.47
C ILE A 117 22.38 -83.52 -41.08
N GLU A 118 22.93 -84.72 -40.94
CA GLU A 118 23.05 -85.40 -39.64
C GLU A 118 24.35 -85.01 -38.96
N ILE A 119 24.25 -84.69 -37.67
CA ILE A 119 25.39 -84.20 -36.88
C ILE A 119 25.40 -84.92 -35.54
N ASP A 120 26.58 -85.25 -35.06
CA ASP A 120 26.77 -85.85 -33.74
C ASP A 120 26.06 -85.04 -32.66
N LYS A 121 25.21 -85.71 -31.88
CA LYS A 121 24.44 -85.16 -30.77
C LYS A 121 25.31 -84.39 -29.78
N LYS A 122 26.51 -84.88 -29.44
CA LYS A 122 27.46 -84.18 -28.56
C LYS A 122 27.92 -82.86 -29.17
N GLN A 123 28.17 -82.84 -30.49
CA GLN A 123 28.56 -81.64 -31.21
C GLN A 123 27.41 -80.61 -31.31
N VAL A 124 26.16 -81.08 -31.48
CA VAL A 124 24.97 -80.23 -31.45
C VAL A 124 24.77 -79.60 -30.08
N ILE A 125 24.88 -80.40 -29.02
CA ILE A 125 24.73 -79.92 -27.63
C ILE A 125 25.81 -78.87 -27.30
N ASP A 126 27.10 -79.15 -27.54
CA ASP A 126 28.19 -78.21 -27.19
C ASP A 126 28.06 -76.84 -27.90
N ILE A 127 27.83 -76.85 -29.21
CA ILE A 127 27.75 -75.62 -30.02
C ILE A 127 26.49 -74.83 -29.68
N CYS A 128 25.33 -75.49 -29.56
CA CYS A 128 24.08 -74.82 -29.18
C CYS A 128 24.14 -74.30 -27.74
N GLU A 129 24.69 -75.04 -26.78
CA GLU A 129 24.83 -74.58 -25.40
C GLU A 129 25.77 -73.38 -25.26
N LYS A 130 26.89 -73.35 -25.99
CA LYS A 130 27.79 -72.19 -25.98
C LYS A 130 27.10 -70.94 -26.55
N ARG A 131 26.38 -71.08 -27.67
CA ARG A 131 25.62 -69.98 -28.28
C ARG A 131 24.47 -69.51 -27.39
N ILE A 132 23.75 -70.42 -26.74
CA ILE A 132 22.67 -70.10 -25.81
C ILE A 132 23.23 -69.42 -24.55
N ARG A 133 24.37 -69.88 -23.99
CA ARG A 133 25.04 -69.20 -22.87
C ARG A 133 25.41 -67.76 -23.21
N PHE A 134 25.92 -67.52 -24.42
CA PHE A 134 26.22 -66.17 -24.90
C PHE A 134 24.94 -65.32 -25.05
N PHE A 135 23.89 -65.88 -25.64
CA PHE A 135 22.60 -65.21 -25.76
C PHE A 135 21.98 -64.87 -24.40
N ILE A 136 22.08 -65.76 -23.41
CA ILE A 136 21.67 -65.51 -22.02
C ILE A 136 22.49 -64.37 -21.41
N ALA A 137 23.81 -64.35 -21.62
CA ALA A 137 24.67 -63.28 -21.12
C ALA A 137 24.31 -61.90 -21.71
N GLU A 138 24.06 -61.82 -23.03
CA GLU A 138 23.57 -60.60 -23.67
C GLU A 138 22.17 -60.23 -23.17
N GLY A 139 21.29 -61.21 -22.93
CA GLY A 139 19.97 -61.00 -22.33
C GLY A 139 20.04 -60.44 -20.91
N VAL A 140 21.02 -60.87 -20.10
CA VAL A 140 21.27 -60.31 -18.76
C VAL A 140 21.74 -58.86 -18.84
N GLU A 141 22.63 -58.52 -19.78
CA GLU A 141 23.04 -57.12 -20.01
C GLU A 141 21.87 -56.25 -20.49
N ALA A 142 21.05 -56.77 -21.41
CA ALA A 142 19.86 -56.09 -21.89
C ALA A 142 18.82 -55.87 -20.79
N SER A 143 18.64 -56.86 -19.90
CA SER A 143 17.79 -56.74 -18.71
C SER A 143 18.27 -55.63 -17.77
N LYS A 144 19.59 -55.52 -17.54
CA LYS A 144 20.18 -54.41 -16.78
C LYS A 144 19.92 -53.05 -17.44
N THR A 145 20.04 -52.95 -18.78
CA THR A 145 19.72 -51.71 -19.50
C THR A 145 18.24 -51.36 -19.44
N ALA A 146 17.34 -52.34 -19.60
CA ALA A 146 15.91 -52.16 -19.46
C ALA A 146 15.53 -51.71 -18.04
N GLY A 147 16.20 -52.25 -17.01
CA GLY A 147 16.06 -51.80 -15.62
C GLY A 147 16.48 -50.33 -15.42
N LYS A 148 17.58 -49.90 -16.04
CA LYS A 148 18.01 -48.48 -16.02
C LYS A 148 17.00 -47.56 -16.72
N VAL A 149 16.45 -47.99 -17.85
CA VAL A 149 15.40 -47.25 -18.58
C VAL A 149 14.15 -47.12 -17.71
N ALA A 150 13.70 -48.20 -17.09
CA ALA A 150 12.55 -48.17 -16.17
C ALA A 150 12.79 -47.22 -14.99
N LEU A 151 13.97 -47.23 -14.38
CA LEU A 151 14.33 -46.33 -13.28
C LEU A 151 14.37 -44.86 -13.71
N ALA A 152 14.88 -44.57 -14.90
CA ALA A 152 14.90 -43.21 -15.45
C ALA A 152 13.47 -42.68 -15.70
N PHE A 153 12.59 -43.50 -16.27
CA PHE A 153 11.18 -43.15 -16.45
C PHE A 153 10.47 -42.96 -15.11
N PHE A 154 10.76 -43.79 -14.11
CA PHE A 154 10.23 -43.64 -12.75
C PHE A 154 10.59 -42.27 -12.16
N ALA A 155 11.87 -41.88 -12.24
CA ALA A 155 12.36 -40.60 -11.74
C ALA A 155 11.74 -39.41 -12.49
N LEU A 156 11.66 -39.47 -13.82
CA LEU A 156 11.04 -38.43 -14.64
C LEU A 156 9.55 -38.26 -14.35
N SER A 157 8.80 -39.35 -14.25
CA SER A 157 7.39 -39.32 -13.89
C SER A 157 7.18 -38.79 -12.47
N LEU A 158 8.03 -39.16 -11.51
CA LEU A 158 7.97 -38.62 -10.15
C LEU A 158 8.17 -37.09 -10.15
N VAL A 159 9.21 -36.60 -10.84
CA VAL A 159 9.47 -35.15 -10.98
C VAL A 159 8.30 -34.45 -11.67
N PHE A 160 7.74 -35.03 -12.72
CA PHE A 160 6.58 -34.51 -13.43
C PHE A 160 5.36 -34.33 -12.49
N PHE A 161 5.01 -35.36 -11.73
CA PHE A 161 3.89 -35.29 -10.79
C PHE A 161 4.16 -34.32 -9.64
N LEU A 162 5.40 -34.20 -9.15
CA LEU A 162 5.79 -33.21 -8.14
C LEU A 162 5.64 -31.76 -8.65
N ILE A 163 6.11 -31.48 -9.87
CA ILE A 163 5.96 -30.15 -10.50
C ILE A 163 4.49 -29.83 -10.74
N ARG A 164 3.72 -30.80 -11.25
CA ARG A 164 2.29 -30.63 -11.52
C ARG A 164 1.51 -30.37 -10.22
N GLY A 165 1.79 -31.14 -9.16
CA GLY A 165 1.19 -30.92 -7.84
C GLY A 165 1.47 -29.52 -7.29
N LYS A 166 2.71 -29.03 -7.43
CA LYS A 166 3.07 -27.66 -7.03
C LYS A 166 2.34 -26.57 -7.85
N LYS A 167 2.02 -26.81 -9.12
CA LYS A 167 1.31 -25.85 -9.98
C LYS A 167 -0.20 -25.84 -9.72
N THR A 168 -0.81 -26.99 -9.45
CA THR A 168 -2.27 -27.12 -9.24
C THR A 168 -2.73 -26.53 -7.91
N GLY A 169 -1.89 -26.52 -6.87
CA GLY A 169 -2.22 -25.94 -5.55
C GLY A 169 -1.93 -24.45 -5.38
N GLN A 170 -1.46 -23.74 -6.42
CA GLN A 170 -1.08 -22.34 -6.28
C GLN A 170 -2.28 -21.39 -6.42
N LYS A 171 -2.43 -20.50 -5.43
CA LYS A 171 -3.36 -19.37 -5.51
C LYS A 171 -2.93 -18.47 -6.67
N LYS A 172 -3.81 -18.26 -7.65
CA LYS A 172 -3.51 -17.42 -8.80
C LYS A 172 -4.02 -16.00 -8.54
N HIS A 173 -3.11 -15.03 -8.58
CA HIS A 173 -3.47 -13.62 -8.59
C HIS A 173 -4.15 -13.27 -9.92
N LEU A 174 -5.31 -12.64 -9.87
CA LEU A 174 -6.04 -12.19 -11.07
C LEU A 174 -5.80 -10.71 -11.31
N SER A 175 -6.10 -9.86 -10.32
CA SER A 175 -6.02 -8.40 -10.42
C SER A 175 -5.96 -7.76 -9.03
N GLY A 176 -5.61 -6.46 -9.00
CA GLY A 176 -5.42 -5.70 -7.77
C GLY A 176 -3.95 -5.57 -7.36
N PHE A 177 -3.70 -4.86 -6.27
CA PHE A 177 -2.34 -4.66 -5.77
C PHE A 177 -1.98 -5.71 -4.74
N GLN A 178 -0.87 -6.42 -4.93
CA GLN A 178 -0.30 -7.22 -3.84
C GLN A 178 0.69 -6.38 -3.04
N LEU A 179 0.72 -6.59 -1.72
CA LEU A 179 1.72 -5.99 -0.85
C LEU A 179 3.13 -6.42 -1.32
N THR A 180 4.02 -5.45 -1.50
CA THR A 180 5.41 -5.71 -1.88
C THR A 180 6.38 -5.39 -0.76
N ALA A 181 7.61 -5.90 -0.87
CA ALA A 181 8.69 -5.55 0.04
C ALA A 181 9.21 -4.13 -0.23
N PRO A 182 9.57 -3.35 0.81
CA PRO A 182 10.04 -1.96 0.64
C PRO A 182 11.20 -1.81 -0.34
N TRP A 183 12.17 -2.73 -0.28
CA TRP A 183 13.33 -2.71 -1.17
C TRP A 183 12.94 -2.89 -2.64
N LYS A 184 11.94 -3.74 -2.96
CA LYS A 184 11.47 -3.93 -4.34
C LYS A 184 10.86 -2.65 -4.89
N LEU A 185 10.08 -1.95 -4.05
CA LEU A 185 9.47 -0.68 -4.42
C LEU A 185 10.54 0.42 -4.62
N LYS A 186 11.49 0.53 -3.70
CA LYS A 186 12.64 1.44 -3.80
C LYS A 186 13.46 1.20 -5.08
N TRP A 187 13.79 -0.05 -5.37
CA TRP A 187 14.48 -0.44 -6.59
C TRP A 187 13.68 -0.09 -7.85
N ARG A 188 12.37 -0.36 -7.87
CA ARG A 188 11.49 0.01 -8.99
C ARG A 188 11.48 1.52 -9.25
N LEU A 189 11.40 2.33 -8.20
CA LEU A 189 11.43 3.79 -8.31
C LEU A 189 12.78 4.31 -8.84
N ARG A 190 13.89 3.74 -8.38
CA ARG A 190 15.23 4.10 -8.86
C ARG A 190 15.46 3.70 -10.32
N LEU A 191 15.08 2.47 -10.70
CA LEU A 191 15.20 1.99 -12.09
C LEU A 191 14.35 2.78 -13.08
N THR A 192 13.23 3.35 -12.62
CA THR A 192 12.35 4.18 -13.45
C THR A 192 12.67 5.68 -13.35
N CYS A 193 13.76 6.07 -12.68
CA CYS A 193 14.15 7.47 -12.42
C CYS A 193 13.04 8.31 -11.75
N LYS A 194 12.16 7.65 -10.98
CA LYS A 194 11.03 8.23 -10.27
C LYS A 194 11.23 8.31 -8.76
N ALA A 195 12.42 8.02 -8.24
CA ALA A 195 12.71 8.21 -6.82
C ALA A 195 12.90 9.71 -6.50
N SER A 196 12.17 10.22 -5.52
CA SER A 196 12.50 11.48 -4.85
C SER A 196 13.63 11.25 -3.84
N ASP A 197 14.35 12.31 -3.48
CA ASP A 197 15.31 12.27 -2.37
C ASP A 197 14.61 12.35 -1.00
N ILE A 198 13.30 12.63 -0.94
CA ILE A 198 12.53 12.45 0.30
C ILE A 198 12.15 10.99 0.41
N GLU A 199 12.51 10.38 1.53
CA GLU A 199 12.13 9.03 1.92
C GLU A 199 11.19 9.01 3.12
N VAL A 200 10.29 8.02 3.15
CA VAL A 200 9.41 7.72 4.28
C VAL A 200 9.63 6.27 4.67
N GLY A 201 10.13 6.03 5.89
CA GLY A 201 10.48 4.68 6.36
C GLY A 201 11.48 3.96 5.46
N GLY A 202 12.45 4.71 4.89
CA GLY A 202 13.48 4.21 3.99
C GLY A 202 13.04 3.96 2.54
N VAL A 203 11.81 4.30 2.18
CA VAL A 203 11.28 4.21 0.80
C VAL A 203 11.15 5.62 0.22
N PRO A 204 11.77 5.92 -0.94
CA PRO A 204 11.63 7.23 -1.57
C PRO A 204 10.18 7.47 -2.00
N LEU A 205 9.72 8.72 -1.85
CA LEU A 205 8.49 9.18 -2.48
C LEU A 205 8.63 9.12 -4.01
N VAL A 206 7.51 9.19 -4.71
CA VAL A 206 7.52 9.36 -6.16
C VAL A 206 8.01 10.79 -6.45
N LYS A 207 8.92 10.94 -7.40
CA LYS A 207 9.47 12.24 -7.78
C LYS A 207 8.34 13.23 -8.13
N ASN A 208 8.37 14.40 -7.50
CA ASN A 208 7.36 15.46 -7.64
C ASN A 208 5.95 15.08 -7.13
N SER A 209 5.82 14.01 -6.34
CA SER A 209 4.54 13.68 -5.70
C SER A 209 4.33 14.37 -4.36
N GLU A 210 5.29 15.14 -3.87
CA GLU A 210 5.15 15.91 -2.61
C GLU A 210 3.99 16.92 -2.71
N SER A 211 3.86 17.55 -3.89
CA SER A 211 2.76 18.46 -4.23
C SER A 211 1.43 17.74 -4.53
N GLN A 212 1.38 16.40 -4.42
CA GLN A 212 0.14 15.62 -4.39
C GLN A 212 -0.31 15.33 -2.95
N HIS A 213 0.30 15.98 -1.97
CA HIS A 213 -0.07 15.94 -0.56
C HIS A 213 0.11 14.58 0.12
N LEU A 214 0.30 14.61 1.43
CA LEU A 214 0.55 13.45 2.27
C LEU A 214 -0.52 13.39 3.37
N LEU A 215 -1.10 12.21 3.56
CA LEU A 215 -1.92 11.89 4.72
C LEU A 215 -1.14 10.97 5.66
N ILE A 216 -1.04 11.35 6.93
CA ILE A 216 -0.45 10.52 7.99
C ILE A 216 -1.55 10.21 9.01
N THR A 217 -1.90 8.94 9.20
CA THR A 217 -2.98 8.59 10.13
C THR A 217 -2.72 7.32 10.94
N GLY A 218 -3.31 7.25 12.14
CA GLY A 218 -3.22 6.15 13.08
C GLY A 218 -3.35 6.59 14.53
N SER A 219 -3.54 5.65 15.46
CA SER A 219 -3.78 5.92 16.88
C SER A 219 -2.62 6.66 17.55
N THR A 220 -2.86 7.22 18.74
CA THR A 220 -1.83 7.83 19.59
C THR A 220 -0.68 6.84 19.86
N GLY A 221 0.56 7.34 19.91
CA GLY A 221 1.75 6.52 20.17
C GLY A 221 2.16 5.54 19.06
N SER A 222 1.48 5.55 17.91
CA SER A 222 1.76 4.61 16.80
C SER A 222 3.01 4.97 15.98
N GLY A 223 3.46 6.23 16.00
CA GLY A 223 4.66 6.71 15.30
C GLY A 223 4.49 7.92 14.39
N LYS A 224 3.31 8.55 14.35
CA LYS A 224 3.03 9.72 13.48
C LYS A 224 4.01 10.88 13.66
N THR A 225 4.22 11.34 14.89
CA THR A 225 5.15 12.43 15.21
C THR A 225 6.59 12.08 14.78
N ASN A 226 7.03 10.82 14.97
CA ASN A 226 8.33 10.36 14.49
C ASN A 226 8.45 10.37 12.95
N CYS A 227 7.36 10.05 12.23
CA CYS A 227 7.29 10.19 10.78
C CYS A 227 7.40 11.65 10.34
N LEU A 228 6.69 12.55 11.01
CA LEU A 228 6.76 13.99 10.75
C LEU A 228 8.16 14.52 11.01
N ARG A 229 8.82 14.13 12.11
CA ARG A 229 10.23 14.48 12.40
C ARG A 229 11.17 14.08 11.27
N GLN A 230 11.10 12.83 10.80
CA GLN A 230 11.92 12.37 9.68
C GLN A 230 11.66 13.16 8.40
N LEU A 231 10.41 13.54 8.14
CA LEU A 231 10.05 14.37 6.99
C LEU A 231 10.60 15.79 7.15
N LEU A 232 10.40 16.42 8.30
CA LEU A 232 10.85 17.77 8.63
C LEU A 232 12.37 17.92 8.50
N MET A 233 13.14 16.94 9.00
CA MET A 233 14.61 16.93 8.82
C MET A 233 15.00 17.00 7.34
N GLN A 234 14.36 16.20 6.48
CA GLN A 234 14.66 16.19 5.05
C GLN A 234 14.22 17.48 4.34
N ILE A 235 13.10 18.07 4.76
CA ILE A 235 12.64 19.38 4.26
C ILE A 235 13.67 20.45 4.63
N ARG A 236 14.19 20.40 5.87
CA ARG A 236 15.19 21.35 6.36
C ARG A 236 16.52 21.20 5.63
N ASP A 237 16.99 19.97 5.44
CA ASP A 237 18.25 19.69 4.73
C ASP A 237 18.22 20.18 3.27
N ARG A 238 17.03 20.25 2.67
CA ARG A 238 16.82 20.82 1.33
C ARG A 238 16.72 22.35 1.32
N GLY A 239 16.71 23.01 2.47
CA GLY A 239 16.48 24.45 2.58
C GLY A 239 15.07 24.89 2.16
N GLU A 240 14.13 23.95 2.08
CA GLU A 240 12.74 24.21 1.68
C GLU A 240 11.97 24.88 2.83
N ARG A 241 11.01 25.74 2.48
CA ARG A 241 10.20 26.47 3.44
C ARG A 241 9.07 25.59 3.99
N ALA A 242 8.73 25.79 5.26
CA ALA A 242 7.61 25.10 5.89
C ALA A 242 6.81 26.02 6.81
N ILE A 243 5.50 25.79 6.86
CA ILE A 243 4.57 26.33 7.83
C ILE A 243 4.06 25.15 8.64
N ILE A 244 4.23 25.19 9.96
CA ILE A 244 3.98 24.06 10.84
C ILE A 244 2.97 24.47 11.90
N VAL A 245 1.82 23.80 11.92
CA VAL A 245 0.88 23.88 13.04
C VAL A 245 1.37 22.92 14.11
N ASP A 246 1.92 23.48 15.18
CA ASP A 246 2.45 22.75 16.32
C ASP A 246 1.65 23.08 17.58
N THR A 247 0.72 22.19 17.93
CA THR A 247 -0.12 22.38 19.12
C THR A 247 0.53 21.85 20.40
N THR A 248 1.74 21.31 20.32
CA THR A 248 2.46 20.73 21.46
C THR A 248 3.68 21.54 21.86
N GLY A 249 4.21 22.37 20.96
CA GLY A 249 5.53 22.99 21.09
C GLY A 249 6.69 22.01 20.86
N SER A 250 6.42 20.76 20.46
CA SER A 250 7.47 19.76 20.23
C SER A 250 8.33 20.09 19.02
N PHE A 251 7.71 20.52 17.91
CA PHE A 251 8.45 20.93 16.72
C PHE A 251 9.11 22.28 16.90
N VAL A 252 8.52 23.19 17.67
CA VAL A 252 9.21 24.43 18.09
C VAL A 252 10.49 24.05 18.83
N SER A 253 10.41 23.20 19.85
CA SER A 253 11.59 22.82 20.63
C SER A 253 12.69 22.14 19.81
N GLU A 254 12.30 21.35 18.80
CA GLU A 254 13.26 20.58 17.99
C GLU A 254 13.81 21.32 16.77
N PHE A 255 13.06 22.27 16.19
CA PHE A 255 13.39 22.84 14.87
C PHE A 255 13.37 24.37 14.79
N TYR A 256 12.87 25.09 15.81
CA TYR A 256 12.82 26.55 15.78
C TYR A 256 14.23 27.15 15.96
N ARG A 257 14.67 27.92 14.97
CA ARG A 257 15.94 28.68 15.03
C ARG A 257 15.61 30.16 15.19
N GLU A 258 15.91 30.69 16.36
CA GLU A 258 15.75 32.12 16.67
C GLU A 258 16.46 32.98 15.61
N LYS A 259 15.86 34.12 15.26
CA LYS A 259 16.32 35.08 14.20
C LYS A 259 16.23 34.58 12.76
N LYS A 260 15.89 33.31 12.52
CA LYS A 260 15.81 32.74 11.16
C LYS A 260 14.42 32.19 10.84
N ASP A 261 13.78 31.58 11.83
CA ASP A 261 12.42 31.08 11.75
C ASP A 261 11.49 32.01 12.53
N PHE A 262 10.21 32.02 12.15
CA PHE A 262 9.17 32.88 12.70
C PHE A 262 8.21 32.05 13.55
N LEU A 263 7.61 32.65 14.58
CA LEU A 263 6.72 31.98 15.50
C LEU A 263 5.48 32.84 15.74
N PHE A 264 4.30 32.20 15.72
CA PHE A 264 3.06 32.81 16.15
C PHE A 264 2.45 32.06 17.33
N ASN A 265 2.43 32.75 18.47
CA ASN A 265 1.72 32.37 19.68
C ASN A 265 1.64 33.63 20.57
N PRO A 266 0.49 34.30 20.70
CA PRO A 266 0.41 35.59 21.37
C PRO A 266 0.71 35.52 22.89
N TYR A 267 0.84 34.32 23.44
CA TYR A 267 1.29 34.09 24.81
C TYR A 267 2.78 33.75 24.92
N ASP A 268 3.53 33.72 23.82
CA ASP A 268 4.97 33.45 23.78
C ASP A 268 5.75 34.74 23.50
N VAL A 269 6.81 35.01 24.26
CA VAL A 269 7.61 36.24 24.08
C VAL A 269 8.29 36.33 22.73
N ARG A 270 8.53 35.19 22.06
CA ARG A 270 9.18 35.10 20.74
C ARG A 270 8.19 35.30 19.59
N SER A 271 6.91 35.50 19.89
CA SER A 271 5.89 35.62 18.86
C SER A 271 6.08 36.88 18.05
N GLU A 272 5.98 36.72 16.73
CA GLU A 272 5.84 37.84 15.81
C GLU A 272 4.55 38.61 16.13
N GLU A 273 4.62 39.92 15.98
CA GLU A 273 3.47 40.79 16.15
C GLU A 273 2.61 40.76 14.89
N TRP A 274 1.29 40.72 15.04
CA TRP A 274 0.37 40.54 13.92
C TRP A 274 -0.92 41.32 14.15
N ASN A 275 -1.50 41.84 13.07
CA ASN A 275 -2.86 42.37 13.08
C ASN A 275 -3.63 41.90 11.84
N PRO A 276 -4.98 41.87 11.87
CA PRO A 276 -5.81 41.40 10.77
C PRO A 276 -5.54 42.10 9.43
N TRP A 277 -5.26 43.40 9.47
CA TRP A 277 -5.12 44.23 8.29
C TRP A 277 -3.87 43.92 7.46
N CYS A 278 -2.82 43.37 8.07
CA CYS A 278 -1.58 43.11 7.35
C CYS A 278 -1.68 42.02 6.27
N GLU A 279 -2.74 41.19 6.31
CA GLU A 279 -2.95 40.10 5.35
C GLU A 279 -3.72 40.52 4.09
N CYS A 280 -4.27 41.75 4.05
CA CYS A 280 -5.12 42.25 2.98
C CYS A 280 -4.56 43.54 2.37
N GLU A 281 -4.16 43.53 1.09
CA GLU A 281 -3.66 44.74 0.39
C GLU A 281 -4.77 45.59 -0.26
N ASN A 282 -5.84 44.97 -0.77
CA ASN A 282 -6.90 45.64 -1.54
C ASN A 282 -8.20 45.82 -0.75
N LEU A 283 -8.13 45.81 0.60
CA LEU A 283 -9.30 45.86 1.48
C LEU A 283 -10.29 44.69 1.26
N ASP A 284 -9.89 43.59 0.63
CA ASP A 284 -10.70 42.37 0.53
C ASP A 284 -10.53 41.54 1.81
N PHE A 285 -11.41 41.76 2.77
CA PHE A 285 -11.43 41.07 4.06
C PHE A 285 -12.35 39.84 4.07
N GLU A 286 -12.95 39.47 2.93
CA GLU A 286 -13.92 38.37 2.85
C GLU A 286 -13.29 37.05 3.33
N LYS A 287 -12.12 36.70 2.76
CA LYS A 287 -11.40 35.46 3.12
C LYS A 287 -10.97 35.45 4.58
N LEU A 288 -10.62 36.62 5.12
CA LEU A 288 -10.23 36.76 6.52
C LEU A 288 -11.43 36.53 7.43
N ALA A 289 -12.59 37.10 7.10
CA ALA A 289 -13.82 36.88 7.85
C ALA A 289 -14.25 35.40 7.84
N TYR A 290 -14.17 34.71 6.70
CA TYR A 290 -14.38 33.26 6.62
C TYR A 290 -13.36 32.45 7.44
N GLY A 291 -12.13 32.93 7.57
CA GLY A 291 -11.11 32.31 8.42
C GLY A 291 -11.42 32.42 9.92
N PHE A 292 -12.00 33.56 10.35
CA PHE A 292 -12.36 33.78 11.76
C PHE A 292 -13.67 33.09 12.15
N ILE A 293 -14.68 33.15 11.27
CA ILE A 293 -16.05 32.70 11.54
C ILE A 293 -16.41 31.64 10.49
N PRO A 294 -16.14 30.36 10.77
CA PRO A 294 -16.36 29.27 9.82
C PRO A 294 -17.86 29.04 9.57
N SER A 295 -18.20 28.46 8.43
CA SER A 295 -19.57 28.06 8.12
C SER A 295 -19.92 26.74 8.80
N HIS A 296 -21.08 26.69 9.44
CA HIS A 296 -21.59 25.50 10.11
C HIS A 296 -22.18 24.51 9.09
N ILE A 297 -22.24 23.23 9.47
CA ILE A 297 -22.88 22.18 8.66
C ILE A 297 -24.42 22.33 8.72
N GLU A 298 -24.94 22.84 9.85
CA GLU A 298 -26.36 23.05 10.06
C GLU A 298 -26.82 24.43 9.55
N ARG A 299 -27.90 24.43 8.74
CA ARG A 299 -28.42 25.64 8.08
C ARG A 299 -28.93 26.74 9.03
N SER A 300 -29.40 26.38 10.23
CA SER A 300 -29.91 27.37 11.21
C SER A 300 -28.79 28.28 11.75
N ASP A 301 -27.59 27.72 11.89
CA ASP A 301 -26.41 28.45 12.40
C ASP A 301 -25.70 29.24 11.29
N GLU A 302 -26.01 28.93 10.02
CA GLU A 302 -25.44 29.57 8.83
C GLU A 302 -25.81 31.06 8.78
N PHE A 303 -27.09 31.41 9.02
CA PHE A 303 -27.55 32.81 9.04
C PHE A 303 -26.78 33.66 10.07
N PHE A 304 -26.63 33.15 11.30
CA PHE A 304 -25.95 33.90 12.36
C PHE A 304 -24.46 34.09 12.06
N SER A 305 -23.85 33.09 11.43
CA SER A 305 -22.43 33.13 11.03
C SER A 305 -22.20 34.09 9.86
N ASP A 306 -23.08 34.08 8.86
CA ASP A 306 -23.05 35.02 7.73
C ASP A 306 -23.22 36.47 8.21
N ALA A 307 -24.20 36.72 9.08
CA ALA A 307 -24.44 38.03 9.65
C ALA A 307 -23.25 38.53 10.50
N ALA A 308 -22.67 37.65 11.32
CA ALA A 308 -21.49 37.97 12.10
C ALA A 308 -20.28 38.27 11.19
N ARG A 309 -20.09 37.50 10.10
CA ARG A 309 -19.06 37.77 9.09
C ARG A 309 -19.24 39.13 8.43
N ALA A 310 -20.46 39.47 8.04
CA ALA A 310 -20.77 40.75 7.43
C ALA A 310 -20.40 41.92 8.36
N ILE A 311 -20.80 41.86 9.63
CA ILE A 311 -20.45 42.89 10.63
C ILE A 311 -18.93 42.96 10.84
N PHE A 312 -18.26 41.82 10.99
CA PHE A 312 -16.81 41.77 11.20
C PHE A 312 -16.04 42.37 10.01
N LYS A 313 -16.40 41.95 8.80
CA LYS A 313 -15.81 42.44 7.54
C LYS A 313 -16.00 43.95 7.40
N ALA A 314 -17.23 44.44 7.54
CA ALA A 314 -17.54 45.86 7.40
C ALA A 314 -16.76 46.72 8.41
N SER A 315 -16.58 46.21 9.65
CA SER A 315 -15.79 46.90 10.68
C SER A 315 -14.29 46.93 10.35
N LEU A 316 -13.74 45.85 9.78
CA LEU A 316 -12.36 45.82 9.30
C LEU A 316 -12.13 46.81 8.15
N GLU A 317 -13.05 46.86 7.19
CA GLU A 317 -13.02 47.77 6.04
C GLU A 317 -13.09 49.23 6.46
N GLN A 318 -14.03 49.57 7.34
CA GLN A 318 -14.18 50.93 7.86
C GLN A 318 -12.90 51.39 8.58
N ARG A 319 -12.33 50.53 9.42
CA ARG A 319 -11.09 50.82 10.15
C ARG A 319 -9.90 51.00 9.24
N ALA A 320 -9.79 50.17 8.21
CA ALA A 320 -8.76 50.31 7.20
C ALA A 320 -8.89 51.62 6.43
N ALA A 321 -10.11 52.03 6.06
CA ALA A 321 -10.38 53.32 5.42
C ALA A 321 -9.97 54.51 6.31
N ASN A 322 -10.19 54.38 7.62
CA ASN A 322 -9.79 55.39 8.62
C ASN A 322 -8.31 55.30 9.03
N LYS A 323 -7.53 54.37 8.45
CA LYS A 323 -6.14 54.06 8.84
C LYS A 323 -5.96 53.78 10.35
N ASN A 324 -7.01 53.23 10.98
CA ASN A 324 -6.97 52.81 12.37
C ASN A 324 -6.82 51.28 12.45
N PHE A 325 -5.60 50.83 12.73
CA PHE A 325 -5.26 49.41 12.82
C PHE A 325 -5.16 48.91 14.27
N SER A 326 -5.85 49.58 15.21
CA SER A 326 -5.92 49.20 16.63
C SER A 326 -6.86 48.01 16.82
N ILE A 327 -6.33 46.92 17.39
CA ILE A 327 -7.11 45.73 17.76
C ILE A 327 -8.03 46.06 18.94
N GLU A 328 -7.55 46.82 19.92
CA GLU A 328 -8.34 47.22 21.09
C GLU A 328 -9.58 48.02 20.67
N ASP A 329 -9.40 48.99 19.78
CA ASP A 329 -10.51 49.80 19.30
C ASP A 329 -11.52 48.94 18.51
N LEU A 330 -11.04 47.98 17.69
CA LEU A 330 -11.90 47.03 16.97
C LEU A 330 -12.72 46.17 17.95
N LEU A 331 -12.09 45.72 19.03
CA LEU A 331 -12.77 44.96 20.08
C LEU A 331 -13.76 45.82 20.86
N GLN A 332 -13.44 47.08 21.13
CA GLN A 332 -14.34 48.02 21.79
C GLN A 332 -15.60 48.27 20.95
N GLU A 333 -15.42 48.52 19.66
CA GLU A 333 -16.52 48.68 18.71
C GLU A 333 -17.38 47.41 18.60
N LEU A 334 -16.77 46.26 18.30
CA LEU A 334 -17.54 45.04 18.03
C LEU A 334 -18.17 44.42 19.27
N LEU A 335 -17.51 44.49 20.42
CA LEU A 335 -17.88 43.72 21.61
C LEU A 335 -18.45 44.57 22.75
N ARG A 336 -18.19 45.88 22.78
CA ARG A 336 -18.59 46.75 23.90
C ARG A 336 -19.60 47.83 23.52
N SER A 337 -19.56 48.37 22.31
CA SER A 337 -20.49 49.44 21.92
C SER A 337 -21.93 48.92 21.86
N ASP A 338 -22.89 49.77 22.19
CA ASP A 338 -24.31 49.48 21.96
C ASP A 338 -24.63 49.32 20.47
N ASN A 339 -25.81 48.78 20.17
CA ASN A 339 -26.23 48.50 18.79
C ASN A 339 -26.43 49.77 17.98
N GLU A 340 -26.88 50.87 18.58
CA GLU A 340 -27.08 52.15 17.86
C GLU A 340 -25.75 52.75 17.41
N THR A 341 -24.74 52.68 18.27
CA THR A 341 -23.38 53.17 18.01
C THR A 341 -22.72 52.33 16.91
N LEU A 342 -22.84 51.00 16.99
CA LEU A 342 -22.32 50.10 15.95
C LEU A 342 -23.07 50.29 14.63
N LEU A 343 -24.39 50.47 14.67
CA LEU A 343 -25.20 50.76 13.49
C LEU A 343 -24.79 52.10 12.87
N LYS A 344 -24.58 53.16 13.66
CA LYS A 344 -24.08 54.46 13.17
C LYS A 344 -22.72 54.32 12.49
N ALA A 345 -21.83 53.51 13.06
CA ALA A 345 -20.53 53.22 12.45
C ALA A 345 -20.71 52.51 11.09
N LEU A 346 -21.61 51.52 11.01
CA LEU A 346 -21.76 50.66 9.84
C LEU A 346 -22.94 51.04 8.91
N THR A 347 -23.55 52.23 9.07
CA THR A 347 -24.82 52.61 8.40
C THR A 347 -24.72 52.54 6.87
N ASN A 348 -23.56 52.84 6.30
CA ASN A 348 -23.34 52.86 4.85
C ASN A 348 -22.82 51.51 4.31
N THR A 349 -23.03 50.41 5.05
CA THR A 349 -22.57 49.07 4.68
C THR A 349 -23.73 48.09 4.66
N ASP A 350 -23.58 47.00 3.91
CA ASP A 350 -24.59 45.93 3.85
C ASP A 350 -24.80 45.25 5.21
N ALA A 351 -23.86 45.40 6.16
CA ALA A 351 -23.95 44.85 7.50
C ALA A 351 -24.99 45.57 8.38
N ALA A 352 -25.40 46.80 8.03
CA ALA A 352 -26.35 47.59 8.81
C ALA A 352 -27.70 46.87 9.05
N VAL A 353 -28.13 46.04 8.09
CA VAL A 353 -29.38 45.27 8.16
C VAL A 353 -29.43 44.33 9.37
N TYR A 354 -28.26 43.85 9.83
CA TYR A 354 -28.16 42.93 10.97
C TYR A 354 -28.20 43.63 12.34
N LEU A 355 -28.17 44.97 12.34
CA LEU A 355 -28.10 45.81 13.52
C LEU A 355 -29.39 46.62 13.74
N ASP A 356 -30.52 46.19 13.14
CA ASP A 356 -31.82 46.85 13.28
C ASP A 356 -32.23 46.96 14.76
N PRO A 357 -32.44 48.18 15.30
CA PRO A 357 -32.90 48.39 16.66
C PRO A 357 -34.24 47.70 16.97
N LYS A 358 -35.09 47.45 15.97
CA LYS A 358 -36.35 46.71 16.16
C LYS A 358 -36.15 45.21 16.35
N GLY A 359 -34.99 44.68 15.98
CA GLY A 359 -34.64 43.26 15.98
C GLY A 359 -33.73 42.84 17.14
N GLU A 360 -33.81 43.49 18.31
CA GLU A 360 -32.82 43.36 19.40
C GLU A 360 -32.41 41.94 19.74
N ARG A 361 -33.37 41.00 19.83
CA ARG A 361 -33.07 39.59 20.17
C ARG A 361 -32.21 38.91 19.11
N THR A 362 -32.51 39.16 17.83
CA THR A 362 -31.75 38.59 16.70
C THR A 362 -30.36 39.20 16.65
N THR A 363 -30.25 40.53 16.78
CA THR A 363 -28.96 41.23 16.83
C THR A 363 -28.11 40.75 18.01
N ALA A 364 -28.69 40.54 19.19
CA ALA A 364 -27.99 39.98 20.34
C ALA A 364 -27.41 38.59 20.05
N SER A 365 -28.17 37.71 19.38
CA SER A 365 -27.68 36.40 18.95
C SER A 365 -26.52 36.50 17.95
N ILE A 366 -26.63 37.38 16.93
CA ILE A 366 -25.56 37.62 15.95
C ILE A 366 -24.29 38.12 16.65
N ARG A 367 -24.43 39.08 17.58
CA ARG A 367 -23.30 39.61 18.36
C ARG A 367 -22.68 38.58 19.29
N SER A 368 -23.49 37.66 19.85
CA SER A 368 -22.99 36.53 20.62
C SER A 368 -22.12 35.62 19.76
N THR A 369 -22.58 35.26 18.56
CA THR A 369 -21.80 34.49 17.57
C THR A 369 -20.50 35.21 17.21
N LEU A 370 -20.56 36.51 16.91
CA LEU A 370 -19.39 37.33 16.61
C LEU A 370 -18.35 37.32 17.75
N ASN A 371 -18.80 37.51 18.99
CA ASN A 371 -17.94 37.55 20.17
C ASN A 371 -17.21 36.22 20.40
N ASN A 372 -17.82 35.08 20.08
CA ASN A 372 -17.19 33.76 20.22
C ASN A 372 -15.90 33.66 19.39
N PHE A 373 -15.77 34.39 18.29
CA PHE A 373 -14.59 34.34 17.43
C PHE A 373 -13.68 35.55 17.63
N VAL A 374 -14.22 36.76 17.57
CA VAL A 374 -13.44 38.01 17.57
C VAL A 374 -12.74 38.24 18.92
N SER A 375 -13.28 37.74 20.03
CA SER A 375 -12.62 37.83 21.35
C SER A 375 -11.26 37.14 21.40
N HIS A 376 -10.94 36.26 20.45
CA HIS A 376 -9.64 35.60 20.34
C HIS A 376 -8.51 36.54 19.88
N LEU A 377 -8.83 37.76 19.46
CA LEU A 377 -7.83 38.81 19.16
C LEU A 377 -7.24 39.46 20.41
N ARG A 378 -7.90 39.36 21.57
CA ARG A 378 -7.48 40.01 22.84
C ARG A 378 -6.02 39.81 23.27
N PRO A 379 -5.38 38.63 23.11
CA PRO A 379 -4.00 38.44 23.56
C PRO A 379 -2.96 39.07 22.62
N LEU A 380 -3.33 39.50 21.41
CA LEU A 380 -2.42 40.11 20.45
C LEU A 380 -1.88 41.46 20.94
N LYS A 381 -0.65 41.78 20.56
CA LYS A 381 -0.02 43.08 20.84
C LYS A 381 -0.41 44.08 19.76
N GLU A 382 -0.65 45.32 20.19
CA GLU A 382 -0.74 46.43 19.25
C GLU A 382 0.59 46.64 18.57
N THR A 383 0.58 46.75 17.24
CA THR A 383 1.80 46.92 16.45
C THR A 383 1.57 47.81 15.24
N LYS A 384 2.58 48.60 14.92
CA LYS A 384 2.65 49.38 13.67
C LYS A 384 3.40 48.65 12.56
N ASN A 385 4.15 47.60 12.91
CA ASN A 385 4.98 46.83 11.99
C ASN A 385 4.61 45.34 12.06
N PRO A 386 3.36 44.97 11.71
CA PRO A 386 2.91 43.58 11.78
C PRO A 386 3.66 42.70 10.79
N PHE A 387 4.02 41.49 11.22
CA PHE A 387 4.44 40.41 10.35
C PHE A 387 3.23 39.91 9.56
N SER A 388 3.36 39.78 8.23
CA SER A 388 2.32 39.20 7.37
C SER A 388 2.75 37.84 6.84
N VAL A 389 1.91 36.83 7.09
CA VAL A 389 2.06 35.49 6.52
C VAL A 389 2.09 35.57 5.00
N ARG A 390 1.17 36.35 4.43
CA ARG A 390 1.08 36.54 2.99
C ARG A 390 2.38 37.09 2.42
N LYS A 391 2.88 38.21 2.95
CA LYS A 391 4.13 38.82 2.47
C LYS A 391 5.32 37.88 2.61
N TRP A 392 5.42 37.13 3.71
CA TRP A 392 6.47 36.14 3.89
C TRP A 392 6.41 35.00 2.85
N VAL A 393 5.23 34.45 2.58
CA VAL A 393 5.04 33.40 1.55
C VAL A 393 5.44 33.94 0.16
N LEU A 394 5.00 35.15 -0.18
CA LEU A 394 5.29 35.80 -1.47
C LEU A 394 6.76 36.22 -1.61
N SER A 395 7.43 36.58 -0.52
CA SER A 395 8.83 37.05 -0.54
C SER A 395 9.83 36.04 -1.09
N GLY A 396 9.53 34.74 -0.97
CA GLY A 396 10.46 33.69 -1.37
C GLY A 396 11.67 33.50 -0.45
N GLN A 397 11.65 34.02 0.80
CA GLN A 397 12.77 33.91 1.74
C GLN A 397 13.15 32.46 2.06
N LYS A 398 14.20 31.95 1.40
CA LYS A 398 14.65 30.56 1.51
C LYS A 398 15.09 30.19 2.93
N ASP A 399 14.99 28.90 3.26
CA ASP A 399 15.45 28.33 4.53
C ASP A 399 14.94 29.09 5.78
N SER A 400 13.68 29.49 5.76
CA SER A 400 12.95 30.01 6.92
C SER A 400 11.66 29.22 7.08
N TRP A 401 11.27 28.91 8.31
CA TRP A 401 10.01 28.25 8.64
C TRP A 401 9.13 29.16 9.50
N LEU A 402 7.82 28.97 9.41
CA LEU A 402 6.82 29.64 10.24
C LEU A 402 6.14 28.61 11.15
N PHE A 403 6.25 28.78 12.45
CA PHE A 403 5.60 27.94 13.45
C PHE A 403 4.31 28.61 13.93
N LEU A 404 3.18 27.97 13.67
CA LEU A 404 1.89 28.31 14.25
C LEU A 404 1.74 27.48 15.51
N ALA A 405 2.21 28.03 16.63
CA ALA A 405 2.44 27.30 17.85
C ALA A 405 1.36 27.52 18.91
N SER A 406 1.08 26.50 19.70
CA SER A 406 0.33 26.66 20.95
C SER A 406 0.85 25.69 22.01
N ASP A 407 0.68 26.09 23.26
CA ASP A 407 0.83 25.18 24.40
C ASP A 407 -0.45 24.32 24.54
N PRO A 408 -0.35 23.03 24.95
CA PRO A 408 -1.50 22.16 25.16
C PRO A 408 -2.63 22.74 26.00
N THR A 409 -2.32 23.59 27.00
CA THR A 409 -3.32 24.22 27.87
C THR A 409 -4.05 25.39 27.20
N LYS A 410 -3.46 25.99 26.16
CA LYS A 410 -3.96 27.19 25.46
C LYS A 410 -4.52 26.89 24.07
N ARG A 411 -4.50 25.62 23.63
CA ARG A 411 -4.98 25.17 22.30
C ARG A 411 -6.34 25.73 21.90
N GLU A 412 -7.35 25.55 22.76
CA GLU A 412 -8.71 26.00 22.44
C GLU A 412 -8.78 27.51 22.24
N SER A 413 -8.05 28.26 23.08
CA SER A 413 -7.97 29.72 22.99
C SER A 413 -7.16 30.25 21.81
N LEU A 414 -6.42 29.39 21.10
CA LEU A 414 -5.63 29.77 19.92
C LEU A 414 -6.18 29.16 18.63
N LYS A 415 -7.18 28.28 18.73
CA LYS A 415 -7.75 27.55 17.60
C LYS A 415 -8.18 28.47 16.45
N VAL A 416 -8.85 29.59 16.77
CA VAL A 416 -9.24 30.62 15.77
C VAL A 416 -8.02 31.18 15.06
N LEU A 417 -7.05 31.71 15.82
CA LEU A 417 -5.87 32.37 15.26
C LEU A 417 -5.00 31.42 14.42
N LEU A 418 -4.76 30.20 14.92
CA LEU A 418 -4.03 29.16 14.18
C LEU A 418 -4.71 28.85 12.84
N SER A 419 -6.04 28.80 12.83
CA SER A 419 -6.83 28.54 11.61
C SER A 419 -6.74 29.68 10.62
N VAL A 420 -6.83 30.93 11.11
CA VAL A 420 -6.69 32.14 10.29
C VAL A 420 -5.30 32.21 9.67
N TRP A 421 -4.23 32.07 10.45
CA TRP A 421 -2.86 32.14 9.92
C TRP A 421 -2.57 31.03 8.92
N PHE A 422 -3.04 29.81 9.19
CA PHE A 422 -2.90 28.69 8.25
C PHE A 422 -3.74 28.91 6.97
N GLY A 423 -4.94 29.48 7.09
CA GLY A 423 -5.79 29.87 5.96
C GLY A 423 -5.18 30.98 5.09
N SER A 424 -4.57 31.98 5.71
CA SER A 424 -3.83 33.04 5.03
C SER A 424 -2.64 32.47 4.26
N ALA A 425 -1.90 31.53 4.87
CA ALA A 425 -0.85 30.81 4.18
C ALA A 425 -1.35 30.03 2.96
N LEU A 426 -2.42 29.25 3.10
CA LEU A 426 -3.03 28.50 1.98
C LEU A 426 -3.35 29.43 0.80
N SER A 427 -3.96 30.58 1.10
CA SER A 427 -4.33 31.58 0.09
C SER A 427 -3.11 32.21 -0.57
N ALA A 428 -2.12 32.62 0.22
CA ALA A 428 -0.89 33.25 -0.27
C ALA A 428 -0.07 32.32 -1.17
N VAL A 429 -0.09 31.01 -0.91
CA VAL A 429 0.61 30.03 -1.77
C VAL A 429 0.01 30.01 -3.18
N LYS A 430 -1.31 30.13 -3.31
CA LYS A 430 -1.99 30.24 -4.61
C LYS A 430 -1.70 31.58 -5.29
N GLU A 431 -1.57 32.65 -4.52
CA GLU A 431 -1.30 34.00 -5.02
C GLU A 431 0.08 34.14 -5.69
N ARG A 432 1.04 33.27 -5.37
CA ARG A 432 2.34 33.21 -6.07
C ARG A 432 2.24 33.02 -7.59
N GLY A 433 1.07 32.64 -8.11
CA GLY A 433 0.86 32.38 -9.52
C GLY A 433 1.54 31.09 -9.99
N PHE A 434 1.24 30.68 -11.21
CA PHE A 434 1.87 29.50 -11.79
C PHE A 434 3.28 29.86 -12.30
N SER A 435 4.31 29.31 -11.66
CA SER A 435 5.69 29.43 -12.14
C SER A 435 6.47 28.15 -11.84
N LYS A 436 7.31 27.73 -12.79
CA LYS A 436 8.25 26.60 -12.60
C LYS A 436 9.39 26.94 -11.64
N GLU A 437 9.63 28.23 -11.43
CA GLU A 437 10.66 28.74 -10.51
C GLU A 437 10.18 28.78 -9.06
N ASN A 438 8.85 28.63 -8.84
CA ASN A 438 8.30 28.60 -7.50
C ASN A 438 8.89 27.45 -6.71
N GLU A 439 9.58 27.78 -5.62
CA GLU A 439 10.07 26.77 -4.70
C GLU A 439 8.93 26.06 -3.98
N LYS A 440 9.19 24.81 -3.58
CA LYS A 440 8.26 24.05 -2.75
C LYS A 440 8.09 24.74 -1.40
N ILE A 441 6.84 24.82 -0.97
CA ILE A 441 6.49 25.25 0.39
C ILE A 441 5.62 24.18 1.02
N TRP A 442 5.98 23.79 2.23
CA TRP A 442 5.29 22.75 2.99
C TRP A 442 4.33 23.39 3.97
N LEU A 443 3.09 22.90 4.02
CA LEU A 443 2.09 23.26 5.01
C LEU A 443 1.74 22.00 5.77
N ILE A 444 2.12 21.96 7.04
CA ILE A 444 2.14 20.75 7.85
C ILE A 444 1.21 20.98 9.03
N ALA A 445 0.19 20.14 9.15
CA ALA A 445 -0.68 20.10 10.30
C ALA A 445 -0.50 18.76 11.00
N ASP A 446 0.12 18.76 12.20
CA ASP A 446 0.29 17.54 13.02
C ASP A 446 -1.06 16.91 13.38
N GLU A 447 -2.06 17.77 13.58
CA GLU A 447 -3.41 17.33 13.89
C GLU A 447 -4.43 18.27 13.25
N LEU A 448 -4.97 17.88 12.10
CA LEU A 448 -5.87 18.75 11.34
C LEU A 448 -7.10 19.23 12.15
N TYR A 449 -7.64 18.40 13.05
CA TYR A 449 -8.81 18.76 13.86
C TYR A 449 -8.52 19.82 14.93
N SER A 450 -7.24 20.14 15.18
CA SER A 450 -6.87 21.22 16.10
C SER A 450 -7.13 22.60 15.49
N LEU A 451 -7.45 22.66 14.20
CA LEU A 451 -7.93 23.86 13.51
C LEU A 451 -9.45 23.85 13.44
N GLN A 452 -10.04 25.02 13.19
CA GLN A 452 -11.43 25.14 12.79
C GLN A 452 -11.63 24.59 11.37
N LYS A 453 -12.88 24.55 10.92
CA LYS A 453 -13.16 24.26 9.53
C LYS A 453 -12.51 25.34 8.65
N LEU A 454 -11.58 24.91 7.81
CA LEU A 454 -10.91 25.78 6.84
C LEU A 454 -11.70 25.76 5.53
N GLU A 455 -12.50 26.78 5.28
CA GLU A 455 -13.44 26.83 4.15
C GLU A 455 -12.77 26.51 2.80
N TYR A 456 -11.59 27.05 2.57
CA TYR A 456 -10.86 26.89 1.31
C TYR A 456 -9.91 25.69 1.27
N LEU A 457 -9.85 24.84 2.31
CA LEU A 457 -8.88 23.74 2.36
C LEU A 457 -9.15 22.68 1.27
N LYS A 458 -10.41 22.34 1.03
CA LYS A 458 -10.79 21.37 -0.01
C LYS A 458 -10.33 21.83 -1.40
N ASP A 459 -10.60 23.07 -1.76
CA ASP A 459 -10.18 23.63 -3.05
C ASP A 459 -8.66 23.81 -3.11
N SER A 460 -8.03 24.13 -1.98
CA SER A 460 -6.57 24.16 -1.88
C SER A 460 -5.93 22.80 -2.14
N LEU A 461 -6.45 21.71 -1.58
CA LEU A 461 -5.97 20.35 -1.88
C LEU A 461 -6.11 19.97 -3.36
N ALA A 462 -7.05 20.55 -4.10
CA ALA A 462 -7.20 20.27 -5.52
C ALA A 462 -6.25 21.08 -6.42
N GLU A 463 -5.98 22.33 -6.06
CA GLU A 463 -5.30 23.30 -6.93
C GLU A 463 -3.84 23.53 -6.58
N MET A 464 -3.48 23.37 -5.30
CA MET A 464 -2.20 23.83 -4.75
C MET A 464 -0.98 23.13 -5.37
N ARG A 465 -1.19 21.95 -5.98
CA ARG A 465 -0.19 21.27 -6.81
C ARG A 465 0.41 22.17 -7.90
N LYS A 466 -0.41 23.01 -8.55
CA LYS A 466 0.03 23.93 -9.62
C LYS A 466 1.01 24.99 -9.11
N TYR A 467 0.95 25.28 -7.82
CA TYR A 467 1.69 26.33 -7.16
C TYR A 467 2.86 25.78 -6.32
N ASN A 468 3.26 24.51 -6.49
CA ASN A 468 4.30 23.85 -5.69
C ASN A 468 4.06 23.91 -4.16
N GLY A 469 2.80 23.99 -3.72
CA GLY A 469 2.48 23.77 -2.30
C GLY A 469 2.36 22.28 -2.00
N CYS A 470 2.88 21.87 -0.85
CA CYS A 470 2.83 20.49 -0.36
C CYS A 470 2.07 20.49 0.98
N LEU A 471 0.95 19.77 1.07
CA LEU A 471 0.17 19.66 2.32
C LEU A 471 0.53 18.33 2.97
N VAL A 472 0.81 18.36 4.26
CA VAL A 472 0.98 17.18 5.08
C VAL A 472 -0.07 17.24 6.17
N LEU A 473 -1.10 16.42 6.01
CA LEU A 473 -2.21 16.34 6.93
C LEU A 473 -2.00 15.12 7.82
N ALA A 474 -1.67 15.34 9.07
CA ALA A 474 -1.66 14.29 10.06
C ALA A 474 -2.97 14.30 10.85
N THR A 475 -3.52 13.11 11.11
CA THR A 475 -4.66 12.97 12.00
C THR A 475 -4.76 11.62 12.71
N GLN A 476 -5.21 11.65 13.96
CA GLN A 476 -5.49 10.44 14.73
C GLN A 476 -6.82 9.77 14.38
N ASN A 477 -7.84 10.58 14.11
CA ASN A 477 -9.20 10.13 13.97
C ASN A 477 -9.86 10.77 12.75
N LEU A 478 -10.11 9.96 11.73
CA LEU A 478 -10.76 10.41 10.50
C LEU A 478 -12.22 10.85 10.74
N SER A 479 -12.87 10.37 11.81
CA SER A 479 -14.24 10.76 12.15
C SER A 479 -14.33 12.21 12.63
N GLN A 480 -13.28 12.74 13.28
CA GLN A 480 -13.24 14.16 13.65
C GLN A 480 -13.14 15.07 12.43
N ILE A 481 -12.47 14.61 11.36
CA ILE A 481 -12.48 15.33 10.08
C ILE A 481 -13.90 15.30 9.47
N ASP A 482 -14.60 14.17 9.55
CA ASP A 482 -15.98 14.08 9.07
C ASP A 482 -16.93 15.01 9.85
N GLU A 483 -16.70 15.20 11.16
CA GLU A 483 -17.48 16.13 11.99
C GLU A 483 -17.24 17.60 11.61
N ILE A 484 -15.99 17.98 11.33
CA ILE A 484 -15.65 19.37 10.99
C ILE A 484 -16.06 19.74 9.56
N TYR A 485 -15.83 18.83 8.60
CA TYR A 485 -16.00 19.13 7.17
C TYR A 485 -17.23 18.47 6.54
N GLY A 486 -17.88 17.54 7.24
CA GLY A 486 -18.89 16.65 6.67
C GLY A 486 -18.28 15.45 5.94
N VAL A 487 -18.95 14.29 6.01
CA VAL A 487 -18.47 13.00 5.49
C VAL A 487 -18.01 13.07 4.02
N HIS A 488 -18.77 13.75 3.16
CA HIS A 488 -18.46 13.83 1.73
C HIS A 488 -17.23 14.69 1.45
N ALA A 489 -17.12 15.87 2.08
CA ALA A 489 -15.97 16.74 1.87
C ALA A 489 -14.70 16.13 2.48
N ALA A 490 -14.79 15.55 3.69
CA ALA A 490 -13.69 14.86 4.34
C ALA A 490 -13.13 13.70 3.51
N ARG A 491 -14.00 12.88 2.91
CA ARG A 491 -13.57 11.82 1.96
C ARG A 491 -12.84 12.42 0.76
N SER A 492 -13.40 13.45 0.13
CA SER A 492 -12.77 14.13 -1.00
C SER A 492 -11.39 14.69 -0.64
N MET A 493 -11.24 15.31 0.53
CA MET A 493 -9.96 15.85 1.01
C MET A 493 -8.91 14.76 1.21
N ILE A 494 -9.29 13.65 1.84
CA ILE A 494 -8.42 12.49 2.06
C ILE A 494 -8.01 11.84 0.73
N ASP A 495 -8.91 11.79 -0.25
CA ASP A 495 -8.63 11.22 -1.56
C ASP A 495 -7.62 12.05 -2.34
N GLN A 496 -7.63 13.38 -2.20
CA GLN A 496 -6.64 14.27 -2.81
C GLN A 496 -5.22 14.08 -2.26
N CYS A 497 -5.05 13.45 -1.10
CA CYS A 497 -3.74 13.06 -0.59
C CYS A 497 -3.22 11.83 -1.35
N GLY A 498 -2.37 12.05 -2.34
CA GLY A 498 -1.81 11.01 -3.21
C GLY A 498 -0.90 10.02 -2.47
N THR A 499 -0.19 10.48 -1.44
CA THR A 499 0.58 9.61 -0.55
C THR A 499 -0.16 9.38 0.75
N LYS A 500 -0.32 8.13 1.16
CA LYS A 500 -1.00 7.76 2.43
C LYS A 500 -0.09 6.89 3.28
N ILE A 501 0.14 7.31 4.52
CA ILE A 501 0.97 6.66 5.53
C ILE A 501 0.07 6.28 6.69
N CYS A 502 -0.23 4.99 6.79
CA CYS A 502 -1.24 4.44 7.69
C CYS A 502 -0.58 3.59 8.78
N PHE A 503 -0.50 4.14 9.99
CA PHE A 503 0.02 3.49 11.19
C PHE A 503 -1.02 2.57 11.84
N ARG A 504 -0.67 1.95 12.98
CA ARG A 504 -1.62 1.17 13.78
C ARG A 504 -2.88 1.97 14.07
N GLN A 505 -4.05 1.36 13.87
CA GLN A 505 -5.35 1.90 14.25
C GLN A 505 -6.12 0.86 15.06
N SER A 506 -6.47 1.18 16.31
CA SER A 506 -7.24 0.30 17.19
C SER A 506 -8.71 0.22 16.82
N GLU A 507 -9.31 1.34 16.40
CA GLU A 507 -10.74 1.39 16.11
C GLU A 507 -11.09 0.69 14.79
N THR A 508 -12.00 -0.29 14.84
CA THR A 508 -12.36 -1.12 13.67
C THR A 508 -12.96 -0.29 12.53
N ALA A 509 -13.80 0.70 12.82
CA ALA A 509 -14.43 1.52 11.77
C ALA A 509 -13.39 2.33 10.99
N ILE A 510 -12.48 3.00 11.70
CA ILE A 510 -11.38 3.75 11.08
C ILE A 510 -10.40 2.79 10.38
N ALA A 511 -10.06 1.65 10.96
CA ALA A 511 -9.18 0.66 10.32
C ALA A 511 -9.77 0.09 9.02
N LYS A 512 -11.10 -0.10 8.94
CA LYS A 512 -11.79 -0.47 7.70
C LYS A 512 -11.73 0.65 6.65
N ARG A 513 -11.90 1.91 7.06
CA ARG A 513 -11.72 3.08 6.19
C ARG A 513 -10.27 3.20 5.71
N MET A 514 -9.29 2.92 6.55
CA MET A 514 -7.88 2.89 6.15
C MET A 514 -7.61 1.76 5.15
N ALA A 515 -8.19 0.59 5.35
CA ALA A 515 -8.06 -0.55 4.44
C ALA A 515 -8.55 -0.25 3.02
N SER A 516 -9.63 0.53 2.86
CA SER A 516 -10.13 0.89 1.53
C SER A 516 -9.14 1.72 0.72
N PHE A 517 -8.22 2.46 1.35
CA PHE A 517 -7.16 3.21 0.65
C PHE A 517 -6.18 2.31 -0.12
N PHE A 518 -6.07 1.04 0.28
CA PHE A 518 -5.13 0.07 -0.29
C PHE A 518 -5.79 -0.83 -1.36
N GLY A 519 -7.10 -0.69 -1.56
CA GLY A 519 -7.89 -1.46 -2.51
C GLY A 519 -7.99 -2.93 -2.17
N GLU A 520 -8.44 -3.70 -3.15
CA GLU A 520 -8.71 -5.13 -3.03
C GLU A 520 -7.88 -5.93 -4.04
N VAL A 521 -7.72 -7.21 -3.76
CA VAL A 521 -7.08 -8.20 -4.61
C VAL A 521 -8.06 -9.32 -4.93
N HIS A 522 -8.15 -9.62 -6.22
CA HIS A 522 -8.89 -10.75 -6.75
C HIS A 522 -7.94 -11.94 -6.87
N MET A 523 -8.23 -13.01 -6.12
CA MET A 523 -7.49 -14.26 -6.19
C MET A 523 -8.41 -15.39 -6.62
N LYS A 524 -7.87 -16.31 -7.42
CA LYS A 524 -8.49 -17.61 -7.68
C LYS A 524 -7.88 -18.62 -6.71
N GLU A 525 -8.70 -19.11 -5.79
CA GLU A 525 -8.34 -20.19 -4.87
C GLU A 525 -8.97 -21.49 -5.39
N THR A 526 -8.14 -22.50 -5.64
CA THR A 526 -8.63 -23.85 -5.93
C THR A 526 -9.08 -24.50 -4.63
N GLN A 527 -10.35 -24.91 -4.58
CA GLN A 527 -10.92 -25.71 -3.51
C GLN A 527 -11.03 -27.15 -3.97
N GLU A 528 -10.58 -28.06 -3.12
CA GLU A 528 -10.71 -29.49 -3.35
C GLU A 528 -11.94 -29.99 -2.57
N GLY A 529 -13.00 -30.36 -3.29
CA GLY A 529 -14.13 -31.08 -2.72
C GLY A 529 -13.84 -32.58 -2.78
N ILE A 530 -13.77 -33.23 -1.61
CA ILE A 530 -13.61 -34.68 -1.51
C ILE A 530 -15.01 -35.29 -1.33
N SER A 531 -15.45 -36.10 -2.30
CA SER A 531 -16.68 -36.88 -2.17
C SER A 531 -16.32 -38.33 -1.83
N TYR A 532 -16.84 -38.83 -0.71
CA TYR A 532 -16.62 -40.20 -0.25
C TYR A 532 -17.76 -41.11 -0.71
N GLY A 533 -17.46 -42.08 -1.57
CA GLY A 533 -18.40 -43.12 -1.98
C GLY A 533 -18.26 -44.38 -1.11
N ALA A 534 -19.32 -45.19 -1.02
CA ALA A 534 -19.27 -46.48 -0.33
C ALA A 534 -18.35 -47.54 -1.01
N ASN A 535 -17.88 -47.28 -2.24
CA ASN A 535 -16.99 -48.14 -3.02
C ASN A 535 -15.80 -47.34 -3.58
N GLU A 536 -14.59 -47.94 -3.57
CA GLU A 536 -13.31 -47.32 -3.99
C GLU A 536 -13.30 -46.72 -5.41
N ILE A 537 -14.22 -47.17 -6.28
CA ILE A 537 -14.34 -46.74 -7.69
C ILE A 537 -15.10 -45.41 -7.82
N ARG A 538 -15.77 -44.95 -6.76
CA ARG A 538 -16.63 -43.74 -6.75
C ARG A 538 -16.06 -42.55 -5.97
N ASP A 539 -14.86 -42.67 -5.39
CA ASP A 539 -14.21 -41.55 -4.72
C ASP A 539 -13.76 -40.52 -5.78
N GLY A 540 -14.40 -39.35 -5.76
CA GLY A 540 -14.17 -38.27 -6.71
C GLY A 540 -13.51 -37.08 -6.04
N VAL A 541 -12.44 -36.56 -6.63
CA VAL A 541 -11.87 -35.25 -6.27
C VAL A 541 -12.43 -34.22 -7.24
N THR A 542 -13.31 -33.36 -6.75
CA THR A 542 -13.82 -32.23 -7.52
C THR A 542 -12.95 -31.02 -7.23
N LEU A 543 -12.19 -30.56 -8.21
CA LEU A 543 -11.45 -29.30 -8.14
C LEU A 543 -12.37 -28.17 -8.59
N SER A 544 -12.92 -27.42 -7.65
CA SER A 544 -13.64 -26.18 -7.96
C SER A 544 -12.69 -25.01 -7.80
N SER A 545 -12.74 -24.05 -8.71
CA SER A 545 -11.96 -22.81 -8.55
C SER A 545 -12.90 -21.69 -8.15
N VAL A 546 -12.67 -21.10 -6.99
CA VAL A 546 -13.49 -20.00 -6.46
C VAL A 546 -12.70 -18.72 -6.52
N GLU A 547 -13.26 -17.71 -7.18
CA GLU A 547 -12.73 -16.36 -7.14
C GLU A 547 -13.14 -15.69 -5.83
N ARG A 548 -12.16 -15.09 -5.15
CA ARG A 548 -12.36 -14.39 -3.89
C ARG A 548 -11.72 -13.02 -3.97
N VAL A 549 -12.49 -12.02 -3.55
CA VAL A 549 -12.02 -10.66 -3.35
C VAL A 549 -11.61 -10.51 -1.88
N ARG A 550 -10.42 -9.98 -1.64
CA ARG A 550 -9.94 -9.68 -0.28
C ARG A 550 -9.28 -8.31 -0.26
N PRO A 551 -9.36 -7.56 0.85
CA PRO A 551 -8.60 -6.32 0.97
C PRO A 551 -7.10 -6.61 0.83
N THR A 552 -6.36 -5.72 0.16
CA THR A 552 -4.90 -5.81 0.04
C THR A 552 -4.21 -5.77 1.40
N VAL A 553 -4.75 -4.92 2.29
CA VAL A 553 -4.38 -4.82 3.70
C VAL A 553 -5.68 -4.83 4.49
N SER A 554 -5.86 -5.80 5.36
CA SER A 554 -7.09 -5.94 6.15
C SER A 554 -7.11 -4.96 7.34
N HIS A 555 -8.30 -4.66 7.86
CA HIS A 555 -8.44 -3.86 9.09
C HIS A 555 -7.69 -4.50 10.28
N THR A 556 -7.65 -5.84 10.36
CA THR A 556 -6.88 -6.59 11.35
C THR A 556 -5.37 -6.44 11.17
N ASP A 557 -4.88 -6.23 9.95
CA ASP A 557 -3.46 -5.94 9.71
C ASP A 557 -3.09 -4.58 10.29
N PHE A 558 -3.96 -3.56 10.16
CA PHE A 558 -3.75 -2.26 10.81
C PHE A 558 -3.79 -2.36 12.33
N GLN A 559 -4.74 -3.11 12.89
CA GLN A 559 -4.84 -3.29 14.35
C GLN A 559 -3.63 -4.00 14.95
N SER A 560 -3.01 -4.92 14.20
CA SER A 560 -1.85 -5.72 14.63
C SER A 560 -0.49 -5.08 14.33
N LEU A 561 -0.44 -3.92 13.66
CA LEU A 561 0.81 -3.19 13.42
C LEU A 561 1.52 -2.84 14.74
N LYS A 562 2.82 -3.10 14.82
CA LYS A 562 3.61 -2.62 15.97
C LYS A 562 3.82 -1.11 15.88
N ASN A 563 4.15 -0.47 16.99
CA ASN A 563 4.56 0.94 16.98
C ASN A 563 5.75 1.13 16.01
N LEU A 564 5.81 2.28 15.34
CA LEU A 564 6.78 2.61 14.30
C LEU A 564 6.73 1.70 13.07
N GLN A 565 5.59 1.03 12.83
CA GLN A 565 5.28 0.36 11.57
C GLN A 565 4.07 1.04 10.92
N ALA A 566 4.12 1.15 9.60
CA ALA A 566 3.01 1.69 8.81
C ALA A 566 2.89 0.96 7.48
N TYR A 567 1.70 1.01 6.90
CA TYR A 567 1.51 0.73 5.48
C TYR A 567 1.63 2.04 4.70
N LEU A 568 2.44 2.00 3.64
CA LEU A 568 2.69 3.10 2.72
C LEU A 568 1.97 2.81 1.40
N LYS A 569 1.11 3.75 0.98
CA LYS A 569 0.57 3.83 -0.38
C LYS A 569 1.16 5.06 -1.04
N LEU A 570 1.98 4.83 -2.07
CA LEU A 570 2.45 5.86 -2.98
C LEU A 570 1.42 6.09 -4.10
N PRO A 571 1.42 7.28 -4.74
CA PRO A 571 0.58 7.56 -5.89
C PRO A 571 0.99 6.71 -7.10
N GLU A 572 0.24 6.86 -8.19
CA GLU A 572 0.37 6.05 -9.41
C GLU A 572 0.04 4.56 -9.20
N ASN A 573 0.30 3.75 -10.23
CA ASN A 573 0.06 2.31 -10.24
C ASN A 573 1.19 1.54 -9.50
N LEU A 574 1.45 1.92 -8.25
CA LEU A 574 2.47 1.31 -7.39
C LEU A 574 1.83 0.43 -6.30
N PRO A 575 2.38 -0.79 -6.09
CA PRO A 575 1.92 -1.66 -5.02
C PRO A 575 2.22 -1.04 -3.66
N PRO A 576 1.32 -1.18 -2.68
CA PRO A 576 1.59 -0.72 -1.34
C PRO A 576 2.67 -1.58 -0.68
N THR A 577 3.26 -1.06 0.39
CA THR A 577 4.31 -1.75 1.13
C THR A 577 4.20 -1.49 2.63
N LYS A 578 4.72 -2.41 3.44
CA LYS A 578 4.83 -2.23 4.89
C LYS A 578 6.21 -1.69 5.23
N ILE A 579 6.27 -0.49 5.78
CA ILE A 579 7.50 0.20 6.16
C ILE A 579 7.70 0.19 7.68
N HIS A 580 8.95 0.39 8.08
CA HIS A 580 9.35 0.51 9.47
C HIS A 580 10.17 1.78 9.65
N PHE A 581 9.89 2.51 10.73
CA PHE A 581 10.61 3.72 11.10
C PHE A 581 11.59 3.43 12.22
N ARG A 582 12.81 3.94 12.08
CA ARG A 582 13.70 4.09 13.23
C ARG A 582 13.15 5.18 14.15
N TYR A 583 13.18 4.93 15.45
CA TYR A 583 12.89 5.98 16.43
C TYR A 583 14.01 7.02 16.41
N LEU A 584 13.63 8.28 16.21
CA LEU A 584 14.54 9.42 16.35
C LEU A 584 14.42 9.96 17.77
N LYS A 585 15.56 10.05 18.46
CA LYS A 585 15.64 10.72 19.75
C LYS A 585 15.46 12.22 19.52
N GLU A 586 14.62 12.83 20.33
CA GLU A 586 14.33 14.26 20.30
C GLU A 586 15.61 15.05 20.63
N SER A 587 15.87 16.08 19.82
CA SER A 587 16.95 17.04 20.03
C SER A 587 16.33 18.40 20.29
N HIS A 588 16.45 18.89 21.53
CA HIS A 588 15.90 20.19 21.90
C HIS A 588 16.92 21.29 21.62
N ILE A 589 16.65 22.15 20.65
CA ILE A 589 17.48 23.31 20.29
C ILE A 589 16.88 24.64 20.79
N ALA A 590 15.61 24.62 21.17
CA ALA A 590 14.89 25.75 21.76
C ALA A 590 13.91 25.27 22.84
N GLU A 591 13.49 26.17 23.72
CA GLU A 591 12.37 25.90 24.63
C GLU A 591 11.06 25.77 23.84
N SER A 592 10.20 24.83 24.22
CA SER A 592 8.92 24.60 23.54
C SER A 592 8.00 25.81 23.64
N TYR A 593 8.05 26.53 24.77
CA TYR A 593 7.19 27.66 25.07
C TYR A 593 7.87 28.57 26.09
N ILE A 594 7.84 29.89 25.86
CA ILE A 594 8.35 30.91 26.79
C ILE A 594 7.23 31.89 27.08
N GLU A 595 6.67 31.84 28.28
CA GLU A 595 5.49 32.64 28.64
C GLU A 595 5.74 34.15 28.56
N ASP A 596 4.84 34.87 27.90
CA ASP A 596 4.74 36.33 27.93
C ASP A 596 3.85 36.76 29.11
N PRO A 597 4.42 37.30 30.20
CA PRO A 597 3.65 37.72 31.37
C PRO A 597 2.66 38.84 31.04
N GLU A 598 3.00 39.72 30.10
CA GLU A 598 2.15 40.83 29.71
C GLU A 598 0.93 40.35 28.91
N ALA A 599 1.05 39.27 28.13
CA ALA A 599 -0.07 38.70 27.40
C ALA A 599 -1.18 38.22 28.34
N LEU A 600 -0.77 37.63 29.46
CA LEU A 600 -1.70 37.18 30.49
C LEU A 600 -2.36 38.37 31.19
N GLU A 601 -1.61 39.43 31.49
CA GLU A 601 -2.16 40.63 32.11
C GLU A 601 -3.07 41.42 31.15
N ARG A 602 -2.73 41.51 29.85
CA ARG A 602 -3.62 42.06 28.81
C ARG A 602 -4.98 41.35 28.82
N LYS A 603 -4.97 40.02 28.79
CA LYS A 603 -6.20 39.20 28.88
C LYS A 603 -6.98 39.47 30.17
N ARG A 604 -6.30 39.52 31.33
CA ARG A 604 -6.94 39.76 32.64
C ARG A 604 -7.53 41.15 32.76
N ARG A 605 -6.83 42.18 32.30
CA ARG A 605 -7.28 43.58 32.32
C ARG A 605 -8.59 43.73 31.54
N LEU A 606 -8.63 43.20 30.33
CA LEU A 606 -9.80 43.27 29.47
C LEU A 606 -11.02 42.54 30.07
N LEU A 607 -10.80 41.40 30.74
CA LEU A 607 -11.87 40.69 31.46
C LEU A 607 -12.39 41.48 32.66
N ARG A 608 -11.51 42.10 33.46
CA ARG A 608 -11.91 42.94 34.60
C ARG A 608 -12.71 44.17 34.16
N GLU A 609 -12.35 44.78 33.02
CA GLU A 609 -13.09 45.90 32.45
C GLU A 609 -14.51 45.47 32.01
N GLN A 610 -14.67 44.26 31.46
CA GLN A 610 -15.99 43.69 31.12
C GLN A 610 -16.87 43.43 32.34
N GLU A 611 -16.28 42.95 33.44
CA GLU A 611 -17.00 42.73 34.70
C GLU A 611 -17.48 44.06 35.31
N LYS A 612 -16.63 45.09 35.26
CA LYS A 612 -16.99 46.44 35.72
C LYS A 612 -18.16 47.03 34.94
N GLU A 613 -18.16 46.93 33.62
CA GLU A 613 -19.27 47.41 32.77
C GLU A 613 -20.59 46.68 33.05
N LYS A 614 -20.55 45.35 33.30
CA LYS A 614 -21.75 44.58 33.68
C LYS A 614 -22.27 44.92 35.08
N SER A 615 -21.40 45.38 35.98
CA SER A 615 -21.75 45.77 37.35
C SER A 615 -22.20 47.23 37.50
N SER A 616 -22.05 48.06 36.46
CA SER A 616 -22.53 49.44 36.46
C SER A 616 -24.07 49.45 36.53
N PRO A 617 -24.69 50.09 37.54
CA PRO A 617 -26.15 50.13 37.64
C PRO A 617 -26.74 50.82 36.41
N LYS A 618 -27.68 50.14 35.73
CA LYS A 618 -28.52 50.74 34.70
C LYS A 618 -29.15 51.99 35.31
N LYS A 619 -28.85 53.18 34.75
CA LYS A 619 -29.52 54.42 35.13
C LYS A 619 -31.03 54.18 35.00
N GLU A 620 -31.73 54.22 36.13
CA GLU A 620 -33.18 54.32 36.14
C GLU A 620 -33.58 55.52 35.29
N ILE A 621 -34.37 55.24 34.26
CA ILE A 621 -35.04 56.27 33.48
C ILE A 621 -36.08 56.85 34.44
N GLU A 622 -35.83 58.05 34.97
CA GLU A 622 -36.84 58.80 35.69
C GLU A 622 -38.03 59.05 34.75
N GLU A 623 -39.16 58.41 35.05
CA GLU A 623 -40.44 58.76 34.43
C GLU A 623 -40.77 60.22 34.77
N PRO A 624 -41.14 61.07 33.79
CA PRO A 624 -41.56 62.43 34.10
C PRO A 624 -42.92 62.37 34.81
N ASN A 625 -42.93 62.76 36.07
CA ASN A 625 -44.15 62.95 36.86
C ASN A 625 -45.11 63.88 36.11
N MET A 626 -46.23 63.31 35.66
CA MET A 626 -47.43 64.07 35.30
C MET A 626 -48.21 64.38 36.59
N HIS A 627 -48.15 65.64 37.02
CA HIS A 627 -49.18 66.29 37.82
C HIS A 627 -49.39 67.72 37.34
#